data_AF-A0A226DB63-F1
#
_entry.id   AF-A0A226DB63-F1
#
_cell.length_a   1.000
_cell.length_b   1.000
_cell.length_c   1.000
_cell.angle_alpha   90.00
_cell.angle_beta   90.00
_cell.angle_gamma   90.00
#
_symmetry.space_group_name_H-M   'P 1'
#
loop_
_entity.id
_entity.type
_entity.pdbx_description
1 polymer ?
#
loop_
_entity_poly.entity_id
_entity_poly.type
_entity_poly.pdbx_seq_one_letter_code
_entity_poly.pdbx_strand_id
1 'polypeptide(L)'
;MRPQVTHLLKRNRREVKFYAVGLHNSLHGWLGTCLIIAFAPLFSKLDTGYFILTGLTNSSPWVQSMPGKICRTIPWIFLSYHWFTGLNLVLSALIEWVLLSSKILTSMASRKRLDKLEYDKISILIDHANRLISHIFTSSIFLISAVNIGTVNMMIKHSDKVPAVLFPAYLATSAMISYITAVFLIFAANVFKNSREYIRSWNASLRPGKNFGYRKKVMKSMRTVGFKMAMMGVVKKTFVLETYSEWLDKIIDTLLMFD
;
A
#
# COMPACT_ATOMS: atom_id res chain seq x y z
N MET A 1 -38.92 -6.04 -9.67
CA MET A 1 -37.52 -5.53 -9.61
C MET A 1 -36.79 -5.95 -8.31
N ARG A 2 -36.61 -7.24 -8.01
CA ARG A 2 -35.91 -7.71 -6.78
C ARG A 2 -34.79 -8.77 -6.92
N PRO A 3 -34.55 -9.48 -8.04
CA PRO A 3 -33.51 -10.53 -8.09
C PRO A 3 -32.08 -10.02 -8.36
N GLN A 4 -31.90 -8.89 -9.05
CA GLN A 4 -30.55 -8.36 -9.36
C GLN A 4 -29.83 -7.78 -8.13
N VAL A 5 -30.57 -7.22 -7.17
CA VAL A 5 -29.99 -6.60 -5.95
C VAL A 5 -29.40 -7.68 -5.03
N THR A 6 -30.09 -8.82 -4.88
CA THR A 6 -29.62 -9.96 -4.08
C THR A 6 -28.36 -10.61 -4.67
N HIS A 7 -28.24 -10.66 -6.00
CA HIS A 7 -27.05 -11.19 -6.66
C HIS A 7 -25.83 -10.27 -6.50
N LEU A 8 -26.02 -8.95 -6.62
CA LEU A 8 -24.98 -7.96 -6.37
C LEU A 8 -24.51 -7.96 -4.90
N LEU A 9 -25.43 -8.10 -3.95
CA LEU A 9 -25.09 -8.23 -2.52
C LEU A 9 -24.31 -9.51 -2.22
N LYS A 10 -24.70 -10.66 -2.79
CA LYS A 10 -23.96 -11.93 -2.63
C LYS A 10 -22.56 -11.87 -3.26
N ARG A 11 -22.41 -11.27 -4.44
CA ARG A 11 -21.11 -11.08 -5.10
C ARG A 11 -20.21 -10.14 -4.28
N ASN A 12 -20.73 -9.00 -3.85
CA ASN A 12 -20.00 -8.08 -2.97
C ASN A 12 -19.57 -8.74 -1.66
N ARG A 13 -20.40 -9.61 -1.08
CA ARG A 13 -20.06 -10.35 0.15
C ARG A 13 -18.91 -11.33 -0.05
N ARG A 14 -18.83 -12.01 -1.21
CA ARG A 14 -17.70 -12.90 -1.53
C ARG A 14 -16.42 -12.13 -1.79
N GLU A 15 -16.48 -11.03 -2.55
CA GLU A 15 -15.31 -10.17 -2.79
C GLU A 15 -14.78 -9.59 -1.48
N VAL A 16 -15.65 -9.07 -0.60
CA VAL A 16 -15.23 -8.57 0.71
C VAL A 16 -14.62 -9.68 1.57
N LYS A 17 -15.19 -10.89 1.58
CA LYS A 17 -14.59 -12.04 2.27
C LYS A 17 -13.22 -12.41 1.69
N PHE A 18 -13.06 -12.40 0.37
CA PHE A 18 -11.78 -12.69 -0.28
C PHE A 18 -10.72 -11.66 0.12
N TYR A 19 -11.04 -10.37 0.10
CA TYR A 19 -10.12 -9.32 0.54
C TYR A 19 -9.82 -9.41 2.04
N ALA A 20 -10.83 -9.68 2.88
CA ALA A 20 -10.64 -9.83 4.32
C ALA A 20 -9.78 -11.05 4.67
N VAL A 21 -9.98 -12.18 3.99
CA VAL A 21 -9.13 -13.38 4.14
C VAL A 21 -7.72 -13.12 3.62
N GLY A 22 -7.59 -12.44 2.48
CA GLY A 22 -6.28 -12.04 1.96
C GLY A 22 -5.53 -11.11 2.91
N LEU A 23 -6.23 -10.14 3.51
CA LEU A 23 -5.70 -9.24 4.53
C LEU A 23 -5.29 -10.00 5.80
N HIS A 24 -6.14 -10.92 6.27
CA HIS A 24 -5.89 -11.75 7.43
C HIS A 24 -4.69 -12.68 7.24
N ASN A 25 -4.59 -13.35 6.09
CA ASN A 25 -3.44 -14.19 5.76
C ASN A 25 -2.16 -13.37 5.59
N SER A 26 -2.26 -12.16 5.02
CA SER A 26 -1.14 -11.22 4.96
C SER A 26 -0.71 -10.84 6.38
N LEU A 27 -1.64 -10.49 7.26
CA LEU A 27 -1.37 -10.20 8.68
C LEU A 27 -0.65 -11.36 9.38
N HIS A 28 -1.06 -12.61 9.13
CA HIS A 28 -0.40 -13.79 9.69
C HIS A 28 1.01 -14.01 9.14
N GLY A 29 1.21 -13.90 7.83
CA GLY A 29 2.54 -13.98 7.21
C GLY A 29 3.47 -12.87 7.69
N TRP A 30 2.91 -11.68 7.91
CA TRP A 30 3.62 -10.55 8.51
C TRP A 30 3.98 -10.79 9.97
N LEU A 31 3.07 -11.32 10.79
CA LEU A 31 3.37 -11.70 12.17
C LEU A 31 4.51 -12.71 12.23
N GLY A 32 4.51 -13.70 11.33
CA GLY A 32 5.62 -14.65 11.18
C GLY A 32 6.94 -13.94 10.84
N THR A 33 6.92 -13.01 9.89
CA THR A 33 8.11 -12.22 9.50
C THR A 33 8.60 -11.32 10.64
N CYS A 34 7.69 -10.71 11.40
CA CYS A 34 8.01 -9.89 12.56
C CYS A 34 8.65 -10.72 13.66
N LEU A 35 8.16 -11.93 13.90
CA LEU A 35 8.76 -12.86 14.86
C LEU A 35 10.16 -13.28 14.40
N ILE A 36 10.34 -13.61 13.12
CA ILE A 36 11.66 -13.97 12.56
C ILE A 36 12.66 -12.81 12.72
N ILE A 37 12.26 -11.58 12.41
CA ILE A 37 13.10 -10.38 12.58
C ILE A 37 13.37 -10.12 14.06
N ALA A 38 12.34 -10.22 14.91
CA ALA A 38 12.47 -9.99 16.34
C ALA A 38 13.46 -10.97 16.99
N PHE A 39 13.46 -12.24 16.55
CA PHE A 39 14.38 -13.27 17.02
C PHE A 39 15.69 -13.35 16.23
N ALA A 40 15.89 -12.51 15.21
CA ALA A 40 17.13 -12.49 14.42
C ALA A 40 18.41 -12.37 15.28
N PRO A 41 18.45 -11.60 16.39
CA PRO A 41 19.63 -11.53 17.26
C PRO A 41 20.01 -12.84 17.96
N LEU A 42 19.10 -13.83 18.04
CA LEU A 42 19.42 -15.15 18.59
C LEU A 42 20.26 -15.99 17.61
N PHE A 43 19.95 -15.85 16.31
CA PHE A 43 20.49 -16.69 15.24
C PHE A 43 21.59 -16.00 14.42
N SER A 44 21.67 -14.66 14.44
CA SER A 44 22.65 -13.86 13.71
C SER A 44 23.68 -13.20 14.62
N LYS A 45 24.90 -13.02 14.10
CA LYS A 45 25.95 -12.17 14.70
C LYS A 45 25.87 -10.71 14.23
N LEU A 46 25.08 -10.44 13.20
CA LEU A 46 24.94 -9.14 12.56
C LEU A 46 23.46 -8.76 12.57
N ASP A 47 23.08 -7.98 13.59
CA ASP A 47 21.78 -7.35 13.72
C ASP A 47 21.98 -5.89 14.17
N THR A 48 21.05 -4.99 13.91
CA THR A 48 21.22 -3.56 14.26
C THR A 48 21.46 -3.34 15.75
N GLY A 49 20.90 -4.22 16.61
CA GLY A 49 21.12 -4.19 18.06
C GLY A 49 22.54 -4.58 18.43
N TYR A 50 23.17 -5.49 17.68
CA TYR A 50 24.59 -5.78 17.78
C TYR A 50 25.43 -4.51 17.61
N PHE A 51 25.22 -3.78 16.50
CA PHE A 51 26.04 -2.61 16.19
C PHE A 51 25.87 -1.48 17.21
N ILE A 52 24.63 -1.22 17.63
CA ILE A 52 24.33 -0.20 18.64
C ILE A 52 24.99 -0.57 19.97
N LEU A 53 24.80 -1.80 20.46
CA LEU A 53 25.39 -2.21 21.74
C LEU A 53 26.90 -2.33 21.69
N THR A 54 27.47 -2.81 20.58
CA THR A 54 28.92 -2.92 20.39
C THR A 54 29.57 -1.53 20.40
N GLY A 55 28.92 -0.54 19.78
CA GLY A 55 29.36 0.86 19.80
C GLY A 55 29.24 1.52 21.19
N LEU A 56 28.24 1.13 22.00
CA LEU A 56 28.07 1.64 23.36
C LEU A 56 28.96 0.95 24.40
N THR A 57 29.33 -0.31 24.18
CA THR A 57 30.03 -1.16 25.17
C THR A 57 31.47 -1.48 24.79
N ASN A 58 32.05 -0.77 23.82
CA ASN A 58 33.42 -0.96 23.33
C ASN A 58 33.74 -2.44 23.02
N SER A 59 32.87 -3.10 22.26
CA SER A 59 33.07 -4.49 21.83
C SER A 59 33.15 -5.51 22.96
N SER A 60 32.37 -5.34 24.03
CA SER A 60 32.28 -6.32 25.11
C SER A 60 31.87 -7.72 24.59
N PRO A 61 32.60 -8.80 24.97
CA PRO A 61 32.27 -10.17 24.56
C PRO A 61 30.85 -10.60 24.98
N TRP A 62 30.32 -9.97 26.03
CA TRP A 62 28.97 -10.21 26.52
C TRP A 62 27.90 -9.95 25.46
N VAL A 63 28.10 -9.01 24.51
CA VAL A 63 27.12 -8.70 23.46
C VAL A 63 26.83 -9.92 22.58
N GLN A 64 27.81 -10.81 22.40
CA GLN A 64 27.63 -12.07 21.66
C GLN A 64 27.22 -13.26 22.52
N SER A 65 27.30 -13.14 23.85
CA SER A 65 26.85 -14.17 24.78
C SER A 65 25.34 -14.37 24.71
N MET A 66 24.83 -15.53 25.13
CA MET A 66 23.39 -15.81 25.12
C MET A 66 22.56 -14.75 25.89
N PRO A 67 22.98 -14.27 27.08
CA PRO A 67 22.33 -13.14 27.74
C PRO A 67 22.32 -11.85 26.90
N GLY A 68 23.42 -11.52 26.22
CA GLY A 68 23.50 -10.37 25.32
C GLY A 68 22.57 -10.50 24.11
N LYS A 69 22.47 -11.70 23.53
CA LYS A 69 21.52 -12.02 22.45
C LYS A 69 20.05 -11.84 22.90
N ILE A 70 19.71 -12.32 24.10
CA ILE A 70 18.37 -12.14 24.68
C ILE A 70 18.08 -10.65 24.92
N CYS A 71 19.03 -9.92 25.50
CA CYS A 71 18.89 -8.48 25.76
C CYS A 71 18.65 -7.69 24.47
N ARG A 72 19.35 -8.03 23.38
CA ARG A 72 19.14 -7.43 22.04
C ARG A 72 17.78 -7.77 21.43
N THR A 73 17.23 -8.93 21.75
CA THR A 73 15.95 -9.41 21.21
C THR A 73 14.76 -8.62 21.78
N ILE A 74 14.82 -8.19 23.04
CA ILE A 74 13.73 -7.45 23.70
C ILE A 74 13.34 -6.15 22.97
N PRO A 75 14.24 -5.18 22.70
CA PRO A 75 13.89 -3.97 21.96
C PRO A 75 13.47 -4.28 20.53
N TRP A 76 14.00 -5.34 19.92
CA TRP A 76 13.58 -5.80 18.60
C TRP A 76 12.15 -6.36 18.58
N ILE A 77 11.70 -7.05 19.63
CA ILE A 77 10.30 -7.48 19.78
C ILE A 77 9.39 -6.25 19.84
N PHE A 78 9.72 -5.26 20.69
CA PHE A 78 8.92 -4.04 20.80
C PHE A 78 8.90 -3.24 19.50
N LEU A 79 10.06 -3.07 18.87
CA LEU A 79 10.18 -2.34 17.61
C LEU A 79 9.42 -3.06 16.50
N SER A 80 9.60 -4.38 16.37
CA SER A 80 8.91 -5.18 15.35
C SER A 80 7.40 -5.15 15.55
N TYR A 81 6.92 -5.28 16.79
CA TYR A 81 5.51 -5.15 17.10
C TYR A 81 4.98 -3.76 16.71
N HIS A 82 5.62 -2.67 17.18
CA HIS A 82 5.08 -1.33 16.95
C HIS A 82 5.15 -0.91 15.48
N TRP A 83 6.29 -1.13 14.82
CA TRP A 83 6.47 -0.74 13.43
C TRP A 83 5.60 -1.58 12.50
N PHE A 84 5.59 -2.91 12.64
CA PHE A 84 4.88 -3.75 11.69
C PHE A 84 3.40 -3.92 12.02
N THR A 85 2.98 -4.05 13.28
CA THR A 85 1.55 -4.10 13.62
C THR A 85 0.88 -2.76 13.34
N GLY A 86 1.51 -1.64 13.73
CA GLY A 86 1.02 -0.30 13.44
C GLY A 86 0.89 -0.03 11.94
N LEU A 87 1.94 -0.31 11.17
CA LEU A 87 1.93 -0.13 9.72
C LEU A 87 0.92 -1.04 9.02
N ASN A 88 0.74 -2.28 9.50
CA ASN A 88 -0.28 -3.19 8.96
C ASN A 88 -1.71 -2.72 9.24
N LEU A 89 -2.01 -2.23 10.45
CA LEU A 89 -3.33 -1.68 10.77
C LEU A 89 -3.64 -0.47 9.89
N VAL A 90 -2.67 0.43 9.73
CA VAL A 90 -2.81 1.58 8.85
C VAL A 90 -3.03 1.11 7.41
N LEU A 91 -2.19 0.23 6.86
CA LEU A 91 -2.33 -0.26 5.50
C LEU A 91 -3.66 -0.98 5.26
N SER A 92 -4.12 -1.76 6.23
CA SER A 92 -5.42 -2.44 6.20
C SER A 92 -6.57 -1.45 6.08
N ALA A 93 -6.59 -0.45 6.97
CA ALA A 93 -7.59 0.61 6.94
C ALA A 93 -7.55 1.38 5.61
N LEU A 94 -6.35 1.61 5.06
CA LEU A 94 -6.18 2.26 3.76
C LEU A 94 -6.76 1.45 2.61
N ILE A 95 -6.50 0.14 2.58
CA ILE A 95 -7.02 -0.74 1.54
C ILE A 95 -8.55 -0.78 1.60
N GLU A 96 -9.12 -0.95 2.80
CA GLU A 96 -10.58 -0.90 2.99
C GLU A 96 -11.16 0.43 2.53
N TRP A 97 -10.51 1.54 2.89
CA TRP A 97 -10.92 2.88 2.50
C TRP A 97 -10.91 3.06 0.97
N VAL A 98 -9.85 2.60 0.28
CA VAL A 98 -9.74 2.65 -1.18
C VAL A 98 -10.80 1.78 -1.85
N LEU A 99 -11.03 0.57 -1.34
CA LEU A 99 -12.04 -0.36 -1.84
C LEU A 99 -13.44 0.23 -1.71
N LEU A 100 -13.79 0.76 -0.53
CA LEU A 100 -15.08 1.40 -0.26
C LEU A 100 -15.28 2.62 -1.15
N SER A 101 -14.29 3.50 -1.23
CA SER A 101 -14.31 4.68 -2.10
C SER A 101 -14.53 4.30 -3.56
N SER A 102 -13.81 3.27 -4.05
CA SER A 102 -13.96 2.76 -5.41
C SER A 102 -15.37 2.23 -5.64
N LYS A 103 -15.92 1.43 -4.73
CA LYS A 103 -17.26 0.84 -4.87
C LYS A 103 -18.36 1.89 -4.84
N ILE A 104 -18.27 2.86 -3.95
CA ILE A 104 -19.23 3.96 -3.85
C ILE A 104 -19.22 4.77 -5.15
N LEU A 105 -18.04 5.18 -5.65
CA LEU A 105 -17.94 5.93 -6.91
C LEU A 105 -18.40 5.12 -8.13
N THR A 106 -18.10 3.81 -8.19
CA THR A 106 -18.66 2.93 -9.23
C THR A 106 -20.18 2.94 -9.18
N SER A 107 -20.77 2.77 -7.99
CA SER A 107 -22.22 2.79 -7.81
C SER A 107 -22.81 4.12 -8.27
N MET A 108 -22.22 5.23 -7.86
CA MET A 108 -22.68 6.57 -8.24
C MET A 108 -22.59 6.81 -9.75
N ALA A 109 -21.49 6.41 -10.40
CA ALA A 109 -21.31 6.54 -11.84
C ALA A 109 -22.36 5.73 -12.64
N SER A 110 -22.83 4.61 -12.10
CA SER A 110 -23.85 3.76 -12.73
C SER A 110 -25.32 4.20 -12.49
N ARG A 111 -25.57 5.20 -11.63
CA ARG A 111 -26.95 5.63 -11.32
C ARG A 111 -27.55 6.45 -12.45
N LYS A 112 -28.85 6.22 -12.71
CA LYS A 112 -29.64 7.03 -13.68
C LYS A 112 -29.88 8.46 -13.19
N ARG A 113 -30.01 8.65 -11.87
CA ARG A 113 -30.13 9.96 -11.23
C ARG A 113 -28.81 10.31 -10.58
N LEU A 114 -28.26 11.45 -10.98
CA LEU A 114 -27.01 11.96 -10.44
C LEU A 114 -27.32 12.88 -9.25
N ASP A 115 -26.52 12.79 -8.19
CA ASP A 115 -26.63 13.63 -7.00
C ASP A 115 -25.29 14.32 -6.70
N LYS A 116 -25.26 15.65 -6.87
CA LYS A 116 -24.05 16.43 -6.64
C LYS A 116 -23.67 16.45 -5.16
N LEU A 117 -24.64 16.52 -4.25
CA LEU A 117 -24.37 16.63 -2.81
C LEU A 117 -23.71 15.35 -2.30
N GLU A 118 -24.18 14.19 -2.74
CA GLU A 118 -23.51 12.91 -2.44
C GLU A 118 -22.08 12.87 -2.97
N TYR A 119 -21.86 13.32 -4.22
CA TYR A 119 -20.53 13.37 -4.81
C TYR A 119 -19.58 14.30 -4.05
N ASP A 120 -20.06 15.49 -3.67
CA ASP A 120 -19.27 16.49 -2.94
C ASP A 120 -18.85 15.94 -1.57
N LYS A 121 -19.73 15.21 -0.86
CA LYS A 121 -19.40 14.55 0.43
C LYS A 121 -18.26 13.54 0.28
N ILE A 122 -18.35 12.65 -0.71
CA ILE A 122 -17.30 11.64 -0.95
C ILE A 122 -16.00 12.30 -1.41
N SER A 123 -16.09 13.34 -2.24
CA SER A 123 -14.93 14.10 -2.71
C SER A 123 -14.18 14.76 -1.56
N ILE A 124 -14.91 15.37 -0.62
CA ILE A 124 -14.33 15.96 0.60
C ILE A 124 -13.67 14.89 1.47
N LEU A 125 -14.32 13.73 1.63
CA LEU A 125 -13.79 12.64 2.44
C LEU A 125 -12.51 12.05 1.84
N ILE A 126 -12.46 11.87 0.52
CA ILE A 126 -11.25 11.43 -0.20
C ILE A 126 -10.14 12.47 -0.08
N ASP A 127 -10.43 13.77 -0.19
CA ASP A 127 -9.39 14.81 -0.06
C ASP A 127 -8.84 14.89 1.38
N HIS A 128 -9.69 14.76 2.40
CA HIS A 128 -9.24 14.67 3.79
C HIS A 128 -8.39 13.43 4.04
N ALA A 129 -8.83 12.27 3.54
CA ALA A 129 -8.06 11.04 3.64
C ALA A 129 -6.69 11.22 2.98
N ASN A 130 -6.63 11.78 1.76
CA ASN A 130 -5.37 12.05 1.07
C ASN A 130 -4.39 12.89 1.90
N ARG A 131 -4.85 13.91 2.65
CA ARG A 131 -3.97 14.72 3.50
C ARG A 131 -3.32 13.91 4.61
N LEU A 132 -4.06 12.95 5.18
CA LEU A 132 -3.55 12.10 6.26
C LEU A 132 -2.63 10.99 5.74
N ILE A 133 -2.99 10.40 4.59
CA ILE A 133 -2.45 9.09 4.21
C ILE A 133 -1.42 9.15 3.09
N SER A 134 -1.38 10.23 2.30
CA SER A 134 -0.54 10.30 1.10
C SER A 134 0.95 10.16 1.42
N HIS A 135 1.41 10.79 2.50
CA HIS A 135 2.80 10.67 2.96
C HIS A 135 3.11 9.27 3.48
N ILE A 136 2.25 8.73 4.35
CA ILE A 136 2.42 7.38 4.91
C ILE A 136 2.51 6.34 3.79
N PHE A 137 1.62 6.44 2.81
CA PHE A 137 1.57 5.50 1.71
C PHE A 137 2.79 5.61 0.79
N THR A 138 3.18 6.84 0.41
CA THR A 138 4.40 7.06 -0.38
C THR A 138 5.62 6.51 0.35
N SER A 139 5.84 6.89 1.62
CA SER A 139 6.97 6.40 2.42
C SER A 139 6.97 4.87 2.56
N SER A 140 5.80 4.25 2.71
CA SER A 140 5.68 2.79 2.82
C SER A 140 6.09 2.09 1.52
N ILE A 141 5.62 2.57 0.37
CA ILE A 141 6.03 2.02 -0.94
C ILE A 141 7.54 2.17 -1.12
N PHE A 142 8.08 3.37 -0.91
CA PHE A 142 9.52 3.60 -1.04
C PHE A 142 10.35 2.68 -0.14
N LEU A 143 9.95 2.51 1.12
CA LEU A 143 10.65 1.64 2.06
C LEU A 143 10.59 0.17 1.61
N ILE A 144 9.41 -0.34 1.25
CA ILE A 144 9.26 -1.74 0.80
C ILE A 144 10.06 -1.98 -0.48
N SER A 145 10.02 -1.03 -1.44
CA SER A 145 10.80 -1.11 -2.67
C SER A 145 12.30 -1.09 -2.41
N ALA A 146 12.78 -0.21 -1.53
CA ALA A 146 14.20 -0.14 -1.16
C ALA A 146 14.69 -1.44 -0.51
N VAL A 147 13.90 -2.01 0.41
CA VAL A 147 14.23 -3.31 1.02
C VAL A 147 14.23 -4.40 -0.05
N ASN A 148 13.23 -4.44 -0.94
CA ASN A 148 13.17 -5.46 -1.99
C ASN A 148 14.39 -5.40 -2.93
N ILE A 149 14.69 -4.23 -3.49
CA ILE A 149 15.87 -4.02 -4.35
C ILE A 149 17.16 -4.33 -3.59
N GLY A 150 17.27 -3.90 -2.33
CA GLY A 150 18.42 -4.18 -1.48
C GLY A 150 18.63 -5.68 -1.23
N THR A 151 17.54 -6.42 -0.97
CA THR A 151 17.61 -7.88 -0.81
C THR A 151 18.02 -8.57 -2.11
N VAL A 152 17.50 -8.15 -3.26
CA VAL A 152 17.91 -8.68 -4.57
C VAL A 152 19.40 -8.45 -4.81
N ASN A 153 19.87 -7.22 -4.61
CA ASN A 153 21.29 -6.86 -4.76
C ASN A 153 22.21 -7.70 -3.84
N MET A 154 21.83 -7.86 -2.56
CA MET A 154 22.60 -8.67 -1.62
C MET A 154 22.60 -10.16 -1.97
N MET A 155 21.48 -10.69 -2.46
CA MET A 155 21.39 -12.09 -2.91
C MET A 155 22.28 -12.34 -4.14
N ILE A 156 22.34 -11.39 -5.08
CA ILE A 156 23.21 -11.48 -6.26
C ILE A 156 24.69 -11.36 -5.85
N LYS A 157 25.06 -10.35 -5.07
CA LYS A 157 26.45 -10.11 -4.61
C LYS A 157 27.04 -11.24 -3.79
N HIS A 158 26.21 -11.97 -3.05
CA HIS A 158 26.64 -13.00 -2.12
C HIS A 158 26.00 -14.35 -2.44
N SER A 159 25.83 -14.67 -3.74
CA SER A 159 25.20 -15.91 -4.23
C SER A 159 25.65 -17.17 -3.48
N ASP A 160 26.94 -17.24 -3.12
CA ASP A 160 27.56 -18.42 -2.52
C ASP A 160 27.36 -18.49 -0.99
N LYS A 161 26.99 -17.37 -0.36
CA LYS A 161 26.86 -17.21 1.10
C LYS A 161 25.70 -16.29 1.47
N VAL A 162 24.55 -16.44 0.82
CA VAL A 162 23.37 -15.63 1.11
C VAL A 162 22.94 -15.88 2.56
N PRO A 163 22.92 -14.87 3.44
CA PRO A 163 22.35 -15.04 4.76
C PRO A 163 20.91 -15.56 4.66
N ALA A 164 20.60 -16.66 5.36
CA ALA A 164 19.31 -17.33 5.27
C ALA A 164 18.10 -16.41 5.56
N VAL A 165 18.32 -15.28 6.24
CA VAL A 165 17.30 -14.26 6.53
C VAL A 165 16.92 -13.40 5.30
N LEU A 166 17.78 -13.29 4.28
CA LEU A 166 17.50 -12.45 3.11
C LEU A 166 16.43 -13.06 2.20
N PHE A 167 16.40 -14.39 2.07
CA PHE A 167 15.44 -15.10 1.23
C PHE A 167 13.97 -14.89 1.68
N PRO A 168 13.59 -15.12 2.96
CA PRO A 168 12.24 -14.83 3.43
C PRO A 168 11.92 -13.33 3.40
N ALA A 169 12.90 -12.44 3.64
CA ALA A 169 12.70 -10.99 3.54
C ALA A 169 12.37 -10.56 2.08
N TYR A 170 13.08 -11.12 1.09
CA TYR A 170 12.78 -10.90 -0.32
C TYR A 170 11.39 -11.41 -0.69
N LEU A 171 11.04 -12.65 -0.33
CA LEU A 171 9.73 -13.22 -0.63
C LEU A 171 8.59 -12.39 0.00
N ALA A 172 8.75 -11.98 1.26
CA ALA A 172 7.76 -11.17 1.96
C ALA A 172 7.58 -9.80 1.30
N THR A 173 8.68 -9.11 0.97
CA THR A 173 8.62 -7.78 0.36
C THR A 173 8.10 -7.83 -1.07
N SER A 174 8.47 -8.84 -1.86
CA SER A 174 7.97 -9.06 -3.22
C SER A 174 6.47 -9.37 -3.24
N ALA A 175 6.01 -10.23 -2.31
CA ALA A 175 4.58 -10.50 -2.13
C ALA A 175 3.81 -9.23 -1.75
N MET A 176 4.38 -8.40 -0.87
CA MET A 176 3.76 -7.14 -0.45
C MET A 176 3.67 -6.12 -1.58
N ILE A 177 4.74 -5.95 -2.35
CA ILE A 177 4.76 -5.12 -3.56
C ILE A 177 3.67 -5.57 -4.54
N SER A 178 3.59 -6.88 -4.78
CA SER A 178 2.59 -7.48 -5.67
C SER A 178 1.18 -7.21 -5.16
N TYR A 179 0.95 -7.36 -3.85
CA TYR A 179 -0.35 -7.11 -3.22
C TYR A 179 -0.76 -5.62 -3.28
N ILE A 180 0.14 -4.69 -2.95
CA ILE A 180 -0.10 -3.25 -3.05
C ILE A 180 -0.42 -2.87 -4.51
N THR A 181 0.32 -3.43 -5.46
CA THR A 181 0.12 -3.16 -6.89
C THR A 181 -1.21 -3.71 -7.38
N ALA A 182 -1.51 -4.98 -7.10
CA ALA A 182 -2.70 -5.66 -7.58
C ALA A 182 -3.99 -5.15 -6.94
N VAL A 183 -3.95 -4.81 -5.64
CA VAL A 183 -5.15 -4.38 -4.92
C VAL A 183 -5.19 -2.87 -4.86
N PHE A 184 -4.28 -2.24 -4.11
CA PHE A 184 -4.39 -0.82 -3.81
C PHE A 184 -4.34 0.04 -5.08
N LEU A 185 -3.31 -0.11 -5.91
CA LEU A 185 -3.13 0.78 -7.07
C LEU A 185 -4.26 0.63 -8.10
N ILE A 186 -4.77 -0.59 -8.31
CA ILE A 186 -5.90 -0.82 -9.22
C ILE A 186 -7.17 -0.14 -8.72
N PHE A 187 -7.52 -0.33 -7.44
CA PHE A 187 -8.74 0.29 -6.89
C PHE A 187 -8.60 1.81 -6.75
N ALA A 188 -7.41 2.31 -6.39
CA ALA A 188 -7.11 3.73 -6.37
C ALA A 188 -7.25 4.39 -7.76
N ALA A 189 -6.73 3.73 -8.79
CA ALA A 189 -6.90 4.17 -10.17
C ALA A 189 -8.37 4.15 -10.63
N ASN A 190 -9.16 3.17 -10.17
CA ASN A 190 -10.60 3.10 -10.44
C ASN A 190 -11.37 4.25 -9.79
N VAL A 191 -11.01 4.70 -8.59
CA VAL A 191 -11.59 5.90 -7.96
C VAL A 191 -11.44 7.11 -8.89
N PHE A 192 -10.23 7.36 -9.39
CA PHE A 192 -9.99 8.49 -10.30
C PHE A 192 -10.75 8.33 -11.61
N LYS A 193 -10.76 7.14 -12.20
CA LYS A 193 -11.50 6.84 -13.44
C LYS A 193 -13.00 7.08 -13.26
N ASN A 194 -13.61 6.49 -12.24
CA ASN A 194 -15.05 6.55 -12.01
C ASN A 194 -15.50 7.96 -11.59
N SER A 195 -14.67 8.67 -10.84
CA SER A 195 -14.88 10.08 -10.53
C SER A 195 -14.90 10.96 -11.79
N ARG A 196 -13.99 10.71 -12.72
CA ARG A 196 -13.96 11.38 -14.03
C ARG A 196 -15.19 11.04 -14.86
N GLU A 197 -15.60 9.77 -14.87
CA GLU A 197 -16.77 9.29 -15.59
C GLU A 197 -18.07 9.91 -15.03
N TYR A 198 -18.20 9.99 -13.70
CA TYR A 198 -19.32 10.66 -13.04
C TYR A 198 -19.45 12.13 -13.49
N ILE A 199 -18.35 12.89 -13.48
CA ILE A 199 -18.35 14.30 -13.93
C ILE A 199 -18.72 14.40 -15.42
N ARG A 200 -18.27 13.45 -16.26
CA ARG A 200 -18.64 13.42 -17.69
C ARG A 200 -20.13 13.15 -17.86
N SER A 201 -20.69 12.18 -17.16
CA SER A 201 -22.13 11.88 -17.17
C SER A 201 -22.97 13.05 -16.65
N TRP A 202 -22.49 13.75 -15.62
CA TRP A 202 -23.10 14.99 -15.13
C TRP A 202 -23.10 16.07 -16.21
N ASN A 203 -21.98 16.27 -16.89
CA ASN A 203 -21.88 17.27 -17.95
C ASN A 203 -22.80 16.95 -19.15
N ALA A 204 -22.98 15.66 -19.46
CA ALA A 204 -23.86 15.20 -20.54
C ALA A 204 -25.36 15.29 -20.20
N SER A 205 -25.74 15.15 -18.92
CA SER A 205 -27.14 15.23 -18.49
C SER A 205 -27.69 16.67 -18.49
N LEU A 206 -26.81 17.68 -18.52
CA LEU A 206 -27.18 19.08 -18.61
C LEU A 206 -27.59 19.42 -20.05
N ARG A 207 -28.89 19.70 -20.27
CA ARG A 207 -29.43 20.08 -21.59
C ARG A 207 -28.75 21.34 -22.16
N PRO A 208 -28.44 21.39 -23.47
CA PRO A 208 -27.97 22.62 -24.11
C PRO A 208 -29.02 23.74 -23.99
N GLY A 209 -28.60 24.95 -23.59
CA GLY A 209 -29.42 26.17 -23.74
C GLY A 209 -30.06 26.76 -22.46
N LYS A 210 -30.32 25.99 -21.39
CA LYS A 210 -30.81 26.56 -20.11
C LYS A 210 -29.69 26.66 -19.08
N ASN A 211 -29.52 27.84 -18.49
CA ASN A 211 -28.64 28.11 -17.34
C ASN A 211 -27.14 27.85 -17.56
N PHE A 212 -26.57 28.33 -18.69
CA PHE A 212 -25.14 28.22 -19.00
C PHE A 212 -24.24 28.77 -17.86
N GLY A 213 -24.62 29.88 -17.23
CA GLY A 213 -23.89 30.47 -16.11
C GLY A 213 -23.85 29.58 -14.87
N TYR A 214 -24.99 28.99 -14.48
CA TYR A 214 -25.07 28.02 -13.39
C TYR A 214 -24.26 26.76 -13.72
N ARG A 215 -24.37 26.24 -14.95
CA ARG A 215 -23.56 25.11 -15.44
C ARG A 215 -22.07 25.37 -15.30
N LYS A 216 -21.59 26.54 -15.74
CA LYS A 216 -20.17 26.92 -15.64
C LYS A 216 -19.72 26.97 -14.18
N LYS A 217 -20.55 27.50 -13.27
CA LYS A 217 -20.25 27.54 -11.82
C LYS A 217 -20.20 26.13 -11.20
N VAL A 218 -21.18 25.28 -11.50
CA VAL A 218 -21.24 23.90 -11.00
C VAL A 218 -20.05 23.08 -11.51
N MET A 219 -19.76 23.14 -12.81
CA MET A 219 -18.61 22.43 -13.40
C MET A 219 -17.28 22.93 -12.86
N LYS A 220 -17.13 24.23 -12.55
CA LYS A 220 -15.94 24.76 -11.87
C LYS A 220 -15.79 24.21 -10.45
N SER A 221 -16.90 23.92 -9.76
CA SER A 221 -16.89 23.35 -8.41
C SER A 221 -16.62 21.84 -8.38
N MET A 222 -16.95 21.12 -9.45
CA MET A 222 -16.72 19.67 -9.54
C MET A 222 -15.29 19.40 -10.01
N ARG A 223 -14.49 18.76 -9.17
CA ARG A 223 -13.12 18.33 -9.52
C ARG A 223 -13.04 16.82 -9.44
N THR A 224 -12.34 16.22 -10.40
CA THR A 224 -12.05 14.78 -10.34
C THR A 224 -11.23 14.49 -9.10
N VAL A 225 -11.76 13.63 -8.25
CA VAL A 225 -11.08 13.11 -7.06
C VAL A 225 -10.45 11.75 -7.32
N GLY A 226 -9.30 11.53 -6.70
CA GLY A 226 -8.53 10.30 -6.76
C GLY A 226 -7.60 10.23 -5.56
N PHE A 227 -7.06 9.04 -5.29
CA PHE A 227 -6.03 8.87 -4.27
C PHE A 227 -4.73 9.53 -4.72
N LYS A 228 -4.06 10.20 -3.79
CA LYS A 228 -2.81 10.91 -4.02
C LYS A 228 -1.67 10.21 -3.32
N MET A 229 -0.56 10.05 -4.02
CA MET A 229 0.74 9.76 -3.45
C MET A 229 1.48 11.09 -3.26
N ALA A 230 2.07 11.28 -2.09
CA ALA A 230 2.92 12.45 -1.84
C ALA A 230 4.03 12.50 -2.90
N MET A 231 4.29 13.70 -3.43
CA MET A 231 5.28 14.01 -4.49
C MET A 231 5.05 13.35 -5.86
N MET A 232 4.22 12.31 -5.96
CA MET A 232 3.92 11.55 -7.19
C MET A 232 2.58 11.92 -7.83
N GLY A 233 1.70 12.61 -7.10
CA GLY A 233 0.42 13.09 -7.61
C GLY A 233 -0.70 12.06 -7.51
N VAL A 234 -1.66 12.12 -8.42
CA VAL A 234 -2.88 11.28 -8.36
C VAL A 234 -2.61 9.92 -9.00
N VAL A 235 -2.97 8.84 -8.29
CA VAL A 235 -2.85 7.46 -8.77
C VAL A 235 -3.81 7.25 -9.95
N LYS A 236 -3.24 7.11 -11.14
CA LYS A 236 -3.93 6.79 -12.39
C LYS A 236 -3.61 5.35 -12.79
N LYS A 237 -4.30 4.83 -13.80
CA LYS A 237 -3.96 3.49 -14.34
C LYS A 237 -2.53 3.42 -14.89
N THR A 238 -2.03 4.51 -15.48
CA THR A 238 -0.66 4.58 -16.02
C THR A 238 0.38 4.50 -14.91
N PHE A 239 0.09 5.08 -13.75
CA PHE A 239 0.96 5.07 -12.57
C PHE A 239 1.35 3.65 -12.14
N VAL A 240 0.44 2.67 -12.28
CA VAL A 240 0.70 1.27 -11.94
C VAL A 240 1.77 0.67 -12.85
N LEU A 241 1.69 0.97 -14.15
CA LEU A 241 2.65 0.51 -15.16
C LEU A 241 3.99 1.23 -15.01
N GLU A 242 3.96 2.55 -14.81
CA GLU A 242 5.14 3.38 -14.56
C GLU A 242 5.92 2.86 -13.34
N THR A 243 5.24 2.60 -12.23
CA THR A 243 5.88 2.08 -11.00
C THR A 243 6.50 0.71 -11.22
N TYR A 244 5.83 -0.18 -11.96
CA TYR A 244 6.34 -1.52 -12.23
C TYR A 244 7.55 -1.49 -13.17
N SER A 245 7.53 -0.60 -14.18
CA SER A 245 8.67 -0.37 -15.07
C SER A 245 9.91 0.05 -14.28
N GLU A 246 9.78 1.04 -13.40
CA GLU A 246 10.90 1.53 -12.58
C GLU A 246 11.50 0.44 -11.67
N TRP A 247 10.66 -0.44 -11.11
CA TRP A 247 11.17 -1.58 -10.33
C TRP A 247 11.94 -2.57 -11.19
N LEU A 248 11.41 -2.91 -12.37
CA LEU A 248 12.08 -3.79 -13.31
C LEU A 248 13.41 -3.19 -13.78
N ASP A 249 13.41 -1.91 -14.17
CA ASP A 249 14.62 -1.21 -14.62
C ASP A 249 15.69 -1.24 -13.52
N LYS A 250 15.33 -1.01 -12.25
CA LYS A 250 16.29 -1.09 -11.14
C LYS A 250 16.80 -2.50 -10.86
N ILE A 251 15.96 -3.52 -11.03
CA ILE A 251 16.37 -4.92 -10.90
C ILE A 251 17.30 -5.31 -12.05
N ILE A 252 16.99 -4.90 -13.28
CA ILE A 252 17.82 -5.13 -14.48
C ILE A 252 19.16 -4.42 -14.33
N ASP A 253 19.18 -3.14 -13.93
CA ASP A 253 20.41 -2.40 -13.61
C ASP A 253 21.25 -3.17 -12.60
N THR A 254 20.62 -3.70 -11.56
CA THR A 254 21.31 -4.49 -10.54
C THR A 254 21.90 -5.77 -11.14
N LEU A 255 21.18 -6.47 -12.03
CA LEU A 255 21.67 -7.69 -12.67
C LEU A 255 22.84 -7.41 -13.63
N LEU A 256 22.71 -6.38 -14.48
CA LEU A 256 23.72 -6.00 -15.46
C LEU A 256 25.01 -5.46 -14.84
N MET A 257 24.97 -4.96 -13.60
CA MET A 257 26.18 -4.54 -12.88
C MET A 257 27.08 -5.71 -12.43
N PHE A 258 26.63 -6.96 -12.58
CA PHE A 258 27.39 -8.16 -12.22
C PHE A 258 27.76 -9.05 -13.41
N ASP A 259 27.44 -8.63 -14.64
CA ASP A 259 28.06 -9.13 -15.87
C ASP A 259 29.41 -8.42 -16.12
#